data_AF-T1B166-F1
#
_entry.id   AF-T1B166-F1
#
_cell.length_a   1.000
_cell.length_b   1.000
_cell.length_c   1.000
_cell.angle_alpha   90.00
_cell.angle_beta   90.00
_cell.angle_gamma   90.00
#
_symmetry.space_group_name_H-M   'P 1'
#
loop_
_entity.id
_entity.type
_entity.pdbx_description
1 polymer ?
#
loop_
_entity_poly.entity_id
_entity_poly.type
_entity_poly.pdbx_seq_one_letter_code
_entity_poly.pdbx_strand_id
1 'polypeptide(L)'
;PWLEARMGGPPSGHHKQLVSVPGMARIEALAPCWQGLPGRPPCERAALARAFVARAVFKFPTTSPLIETRSADKTLRRLCGWQRAGSNASGA
;
A
#
# COMPACT_ATOMS: atom_id res chain seq x y z
N PRO A 1 8.24 -17.81 -1.18
CA PRO A 1 7.18 -18.55 -1.89
C PRO A 1 5.85 -17.79 -2.06
N TRP A 2 5.25 -17.24 -0.98
CA TRP A 2 3.94 -16.55 -1.07
C TRP A 2 4.01 -15.12 -1.65
N LEU A 3 5.11 -14.40 -1.40
CA LEU A 3 5.36 -13.06 -1.93
C LEU A 3 5.44 -13.06 -3.46
N GLU A 4 6.21 -13.98 -4.00
CA GLU A 4 6.37 -14.25 -5.44
C GLU A 4 5.02 -14.41 -6.14
N ALA A 5 4.15 -15.27 -5.58
CA ALA A 5 2.81 -15.51 -6.09
C ALA A 5 1.92 -14.26 -6.02
N ARG A 6 2.05 -13.47 -4.95
CA ARG A 6 1.33 -12.20 -4.79
C ARG A 6 1.82 -11.14 -5.79
N MET A 7 3.11 -11.12 -6.15
CA MET A 7 3.69 -10.11 -7.04
C MET A 7 3.67 -10.52 -8.52
N GLY A 8 3.51 -11.82 -8.83
CA GLY A 8 3.61 -12.35 -10.19
C GLY A 8 5.07 -12.55 -10.65
N GLY A 9 6.01 -12.66 -9.72
CA GLY A 9 7.44 -12.84 -9.95
C GLY A 9 8.32 -12.29 -8.81
N PRO A 10 9.66 -12.42 -8.93
CA PRO A 10 10.61 -11.98 -7.91
C PRO A 10 10.57 -10.49 -7.61
N PRO A 11 10.55 -10.07 -6.32
CA PRO A 11 10.64 -8.67 -5.96
C PRO A 11 12.01 -8.16 -6.37
N SER A 12 12.06 -7.06 -7.13
CA SER A 12 13.29 -6.38 -7.50
C SER A 12 13.51 -5.14 -6.61
N GLY A 13 14.77 -4.88 -6.23
CA GLY A 13 15.22 -3.64 -5.57
C GLY A 13 14.28 -3.12 -4.47
N HIS A 14 13.70 -1.94 -4.71
CA HIS A 14 12.80 -1.22 -3.80
C HIS A 14 11.57 -2.03 -3.35
N HIS A 15 11.09 -2.99 -4.15
CA HIS A 15 9.97 -3.84 -3.77
C HIS A 15 10.30 -4.76 -2.58
N LYS A 16 11.53 -5.28 -2.51
CA LYS A 16 11.99 -6.09 -1.36
C LYS A 16 11.99 -5.27 -0.06
N GLN A 17 12.45 -4.03 -0.16
CA GLN A 17 12.46 -3.11 0.98
C GLN A 17 11.03 -2.76 1.42
N LEU A 18 10.13 -2.49 0.47
CA LEU A 18 8.73 -2.20 0.77
C LEU A 18 7.98 -3.38 1.42
N VAL A 19 8.37 -4.62 1.14
CA VAL A 19 7.82 -5.79 1.84
C VAL A 19 8.29 -5.85 3.28
N SER A 20 9.55 -5.50 3.53
CA SER A 20 10.21 -5.69 4.83
C SER A 20 9.81 -4.61 5.84
N VAL A 21 9.76 -3.34 5.42
CA VAL A 21 9.56 -2.19 6.31
C VAL A 21 8.22 -2.20 7.06
N PRO A 22 7.05 -2.41 6.42
CA PRO A 22 5.77 -2.39 7.11
C PRO A 22 5.63 -3.48 8.17
N GLY A 23 6.21 -4.66 7.92
CA GLY A 23 6.20 -5.78 8.86
C GLY A 23 7.04 -5.49 10.11
N MET A 24 8.23 -4.91 9.93
CA MET A 24 9.13 -4.56 11.03
C MET A 24 8.60 -3.37 11.85
N ALA A 25 8.17 -2.29 11.18
CA ALA A 25 7.70 -1.08 11.84
C ALA A 25 6.24 -1.16 12.30
N ARG A 26 5.53 -2.27 12.01
CA ARG A 26 4.12 -2.50 12.40
C ARG A 26 3.22 -1.32 12.00
N ILE A 27 3.44 -0.77 10.80
CA ILE A 27 2.88 0.51 10.35
C ILE A 27 1.35 0.56 10.42
N GLU A 28 0.68 -0.57 10.23
CA GLU A 28 -0.78 -0.66 10.32
C GLU A 28 -1.31 -0.44 11.75
N ALA A 29 -0.50 -0.72 12.78
CA ALA A 29 -0.85 -0.40 14.16
C ALA A 29 -0.86 1.12 14.41
N LEU A 30 -0.16 1.90 13.59
CA LEU A 30 -0.16 3.37 13.64
C LEU A 30 -1.36 3.98 12.90
N ALA A 31 -2.16 3.16 12.21
CA ALA A 31 -3.37 3.57 11.52
C ALA A 31 -4.59 2.87 12.12
N PRO A 32 -4.92 3.14 13.40
CA PRO A 32 -5.96 2.40 14.11
C PRO A 32 -7.34 2.59 13.45
N CYS A 33 -8.18 1.58 13.65
CA CYS A 33 -9.57 1.58 13.22
C CYS A 33 -10.45 1.02 14.33
N TRP A 34 -11.49 1.75 14.69
CA TRP A 34 -12.56 1.26 15.54
C TRP A 34 -13.92 1.60 14.91
N GLN A 35 -14.96 0.89 15.36
CA GLN A 35 -16.34 1.12 14.93
C GLN A 35 -16.76 2.56 15.24
N GLY A 36 -17.37 3.24 14.27
CA GLY A 36 -17.81 4.63 14.43
C GLY A 36 -16.73 5.70 14.24
N LEU A 37 -15.49 5.34 13.92
CA LEU A 37 -14.46 6.33 13.54
C LEU A 37 -14.80 6.93 12.16
N PRO A 38 -15.13 8.24 12.06
CA PRO A 38 -15.43 8.86 10.77
C PRO A 38 -14.24 8.79 9.80
N GLY A 39 -14.55 8.81 8.50
CA GLY A 39 -13.56 8.84 7.43
C GLY A 39 -13.44 7.52 6.67
N ARG A 40 -12.22 7.20 6.21
CA ARG A 40 -11.95 6.06 5.32
C ARG A 40 -12.10 4.72 6.05
N PRO A 41 -12.62 3.66 5.40
CA PRO A 41 -12.73 2.35 6.02
C PRO A 41 -11.35 1.77 6.40
N PRO A 42 -11.28 0.83 7.36
CA PRO A 42 -10.03 0.23 7.85
C PRO A 42 -9.08 -0.25 6.75
N CYS A 43 -9.61 -0.95 5.75
CA CYS A 43 -8.81 -1.50 4.65
C CYS A 43 -8.12 -0.40 3.82
N GLU A 44 -8.80 0.73 3.64
CA GLU A 44 -8.26 1.88 2.92
C GLU A 44 -7.23 2.65 3.76
N ARG A 45 -7.41 2.74 5.08
CA ARG A 45 -6.41 3.33 5.99
C ARG A 45 -5.10 2.53 5.99
N ALA A 46 -5.17 1.21 6.09
CA ALA A 46 -4.00 0.35 6.00
C ALA A 46 -3.29 0.51 4.64
N ALA A 47 -4.07 0.61 3.55
CA ALA A 47 -3.51 0.83 2.22
C ALA A 47 -2.81 2.19 2.08
N LEU A 48 -3.39 3.25 2.65
CA LEU A 48 -2.76 4.57 2.72
C LEU A 48 -1.46 4.55 3.51
N ALA A 49 -1.43 3.89 4.68
CA ALA A 49 -0.23 3.80 5.50
C ALA A 49 0.92 3.08 4.75
N ARG A 50 0.62 1.97 4.08
CA ARG A 50 1.59 1.27 3.22
C ARG A 50 2.04 2.13 2.02
N ALA A 51 1.14 2.92 1.43
CA ALA A 51 1.48 3.83 0.34
C ALA A 51 2.42 4.95 0.79
N PHE A 52 2.26 5.47 2.01
CA PHE A 52 3.21 6.44 2.59
C PHE A 52 4.60 5.84 2.79
N VAL A 53 4.69 4.59 3.23
CA VAL A 53 5.97 3.87 3.30
C VAL A 53 6.55 3.68 1.90
N ALA A 54 5.73 3.31 0.91
CA ALA A 54 6.16 3.21 -0.47
C ALA A 54 6.72 4.53 -0.99
N ARG A 55 6.10 5.67 -0.66
CA ARG A 55 6.64 7.00 -1.00
C ARG A 55 8.10 7.15 -0.53
N ALA A 56 8.38 6.79 0.71
CA ALA A 56 9.71 6.91 1.31
C ALA A 56 10.71 5.92 0.70
N VAL A 57 10.30 4.66 0.49
CA VAL A 57 11.18 3.61 -0.07
C VAL A 57 11.57 3.90 -1.52
N PHE A 58 10.63 4.42 -2.32
CA PHE A 58 10.85 4.77 -3.73
C PHE A 58 11.35 6.22 -3.90
N LYS A 59 11.54 6.95 -2.80
CA LYS A 59 12.03 8.34 -2.78
C LYS A 59 11.21 9.30 -3.65
N PHE A 60 9.90 9.11 -3.70
CA PHE A 60 9.03 10.04 -4.43
C PHE A 60 8.96 11.40 -3.72
N PRO A 61 9.17 12.52 -4.44
CA PRO A 61 9.21 13.84 -3.83
C PRO A 61 7.84 14.25 -3.27
N THR A 62 6.76 13.89 -3.97
CA THR A 62 5.37 14.20 -3.61
C THR A 62 4.49 12.95 -3.75
N THR A 63 3.19 13.08 -3.51
CA THR A 63 2.23 11.98 -3.62
C THR A 63 1.72 11.77 -5.06
N SER A 64 1.74 12.79 -5.91
CA SER A 64 1.32 12.69 -7.33
C SER A 64 2.07 11.59 -8.11
N PRO A 65 3.42 11.57 -8.14
CA PRO A 65 4.16 10.54 -8.89
C PRO A 65 3.95 9.14 -8.29
N LEU A 66 3.71 9.04 -6.98
CA LEU A 66 3.34 7.78 -6.35
C LEU A 66 1.97 7.28 -6.84
N ILE A 67 0.97 8.17 -6.93
CA ILE A 67 -0.38 7.81 -7.37
C ILE A 67 -0.35 7.32 -8.81
N GLU A 68 0.37 8.01 -9.69
CA GLU A 68 0.58 7.62 -11.08
C GLU A 68 1.30 6.27 -11.18
N THR A 69 2.45 6.14 -10.52
CA THR A 69 3.27 4.91 -10.55
C THR A 69 2.48 3.72 -10.01
N ARG A 70 1.79 3.86 -8.88
CA ARG A 70 0.92 2.82 -8.33
C ARG A 70 -0.21 2.43 -9.30
N SER A 71 -0.71 3.38 -10.07
CA SER A 71 -1.77 3.14 -11.04
C SER A 71 -1.24 2.41 -12.29
N ALA A 72 0.04 2.51 -12.62
CA ALA A 72 0.68 1.72 -13.67
C ALA A 72 1.25 0.38 -13.17
N ASP A 73 1.83 0.36 -11.97
CA ASP A 73 2.57 -0.77 -11.40
C ASP A 73 1.65 -1.70 -10.59
N LYS A 74 1.40 -2.90 -11.16
CA LYS A 74 0.58 -3.94 -10.54
C LYS A 74 1.20 -4.44 -9.23
N THR A 75 2.52 -4.57 -9.15
CA THR A 75 3.23 -5.06 -7.96
C THR A 75 3.08 -4.07 -6.82
N LEU A 76 3.39 -2.80 -7.09
CA LEU A 76 3.25 -1.72 -6.11
C LEU A 76 1.82 -1.60 -5.59
N ARG A 77 0.82 -1.71 -6.49
CA ARG A 77 -0.59 -1.69 -6.11
C ARG A 77 -0.97 -2.85 -5.19
N ARG A 78 -0.47 -4.06 -5.46
CA ARG A 78 -0.71 -5.26 -4.65
C ARG A 78 -0.04 -5.20 -3.28
N LEU A 79 1.16 -4.63 -3.19
CA LEU A 79 1.88 -4.42 -1.94
C LEU A 79 1.18 -3.38 -1.06
N CYS A 80 0.69 -2.30 -1.65
CA CYS A 80 -0.11 -1.32 -0.91
C CYS A 80 -1.50 -1.86 -0.52
N GLY A 81 -2.04 -2.86 -1.23
CA GLY A 81 -3.36 -3.44 -0.93
C GLY A 81 -4.51 -2.84 -1.74
N TRP A 82 -4.21 -2.17 -2.86
CA TRP A 82 -5.21 -1.55 -3.76
C TRP A 82 -5.60 -2.45 -4.94
N GLN A 83 -5.84 -3.74 -4.68
CA GLN A 83 -6.09 -4.75 -5.72
C GLN A 83 -7.42 -4.57 -6.46
N ARG A 84 -8.41 -3.92 -5.85
CA ARG A 84 -9.67 -3.56 -6.50
C ARG A 84 -9.49 -2.20 -7.17
N ALA A 85 -9.20 -2.21 -8.47
CA ALA A 85 -9.36 -1.01 -9.30
C ALA A 85 -10.87 -0.74 -9.41
N GLY A 86 -11.38 0.29 -8.75
CA GLY A 86 -12.76 0.72 -8.93
C GLY A 86 -13.56 1.10 -7.68
N SER A 87 -13.01 1.03 -6.46
CA SER A 87 -13.68 1.72 -5.33
C SER A 87 -13.18 3.15 -5.27
N ASN A 88 -13.79 4.00 -6.09
CA ASN A 88 -14.08 5.35 -5.64
C ASN A 88 -14.87 5.12 -4.34
N ALA A 89 -14.23 5.32 -3.20
CA ALA A 89 -14.73 4.94 -1.89
C ALA A 89 -16.10 5.58 -1.60
N SER A 90 -17.13 4.87 -2.01
CA SER A 90 -18.54 4.98 -1.69
C SER A 90 -19.08 3.57 -1.86
N GLY A 91 -19.32 2.88 -0.75
CA GLY A 91 -19.80 1.51 -0.79
C GLY A 91 -19.57 0.79 0.52
N ALA A 92 -20.63 0.81 1.33
CA ALA A 92 -20.86 0.17 2.64
C ALA A 92 -20.23 0.89 3.84
#